data_AF-A0A8T3ASB0-F1
#
_entry.id   AF-A0A8T3ASB0-F1
#
_cell.length_a   1.000
_cell.length_b   1.000
_cell.length_c   1.000
_cell.angle_alpha   90.00
_cell.angle_beta   90.00
_cell.angle_gamma   90.00
#
_symmetry.space_group_name_H-M   'P 1'
#
loop_
_entity.id
_entity.type
_entity.pdbx_description
1 polymer ?
#
loop_
_entity_poly.entity_id
_entity_poly.type
_entity_poly.pdbx_seq_one_letter_code
_entity_poly.pdbx_strand_id
1 'polypeptide(L)'
;MLWEGKQHDMQRAAAFVKRLATFALSFGSSEGMAALVTLKYLLLRNSKCRNLLENDPGGGSLSGLVVKYNADATDPHLSGALASVLWELSLLSKHYNPSISGMASSISSMASMNPLQTQAYLSTVSPLKAFEDLTIERELLKAVNRKSSFNKKGKRGSEFVIIDADKVRSLETEMDEDVIERKFEEHFIVLRDIEENEKLRLELNKTSSALRLYEEYKQQRKLKQKRKQKKQNGG
;
A
#
# COMPACT_ATOMS: atom_id res chain seq x y z
N MET A 1 -0.88 -39.86 18.18
CA MET A 1 -0.03 -38.88 18.89
C MET A 1 1.01 -38.16 18.03
N LEU A 2 1.41 -38.63 16.84
CA LEU A 2 2.38 -37.90 15.98
C LEU A 2 1.83 -36.64 15.26
N TRP A 3 0.51 -36.48 15.21
CA TRP A 3 -0.15 -35.41 14.46
C TRP A 3 -0.37 -34.12 15.25
N GLU A 4 -0.40 -34.21 16.59
CA GLU A 4 -0.58 -33.05 17.48
C GLU A 4 0.62 -32.10 17.40
N GLY A 5 1.85 -32.61 17.37
CA GLY A 5 3.05 -31.77 17.27
C GLY A 5 3.05 -30.85 16.04
N LYS A 6 2.65 -31.38 14.88
CA LYS A 6 2.56 -30.61 13.62
C LYS A 6 1.48 -29.52 13.67
N GLN A 7 0.39 -29.73 14.42
CA GLN A 7 -0.68 -28.74 14.59
C GLN A 7 -0.27 -27.66 15.61
N HIS A 8 0.44 -28.04 16.68
CA HIS A 8 0.99 -27.10 17.65
C HIS A 8 2.03 -26.17 17.03
N ASP A 9 2.94 -26.69 16.22
CA ASP A 9 3.93 -25.88 15.50
C ASP A 9 3.28 -24.84 14.58
N MET A 10 2.12 -25.18 13.99
CA MET A 10 1.38 -24.27 13.14
C MET A 10 0.71 -23.13 13.92
N GLN A 11 0.08 -23.42 15.07
CA GLN A 11 -0.51 -22.38 15.92
C GLN A 11 0.56 -21.40 16.42
N ARG A 12 1.75 -21.91 16.78
CA ARG A 12 2.91 -21.09 17.14
C ARG A 12 3.38 -20.22 16.00
N ALA A 13 3.50 -20.78 14.79
CA ALA A 13 3.89 -20.03 13.61
C ALA A 13 2.88 -18.92 13.29
N ALA A 14 1.58 -19.21 13.34
CA ALA A 14 0.52 -18.23 13.13
C ALA A 14 0.54 -17.11 14.18
N ALA A 15 0.72 -17.45 15.46
CA ALA A 15 0.85 -16.49 16.54
C ALA A 15 2.07 -15.58 16.37
N PHE A 16 3.22 -16.16 16.01
CA PHE A 16 4.44 -15.39 15.73
C PHE A 16 4.23 -14.45 14.53
N VAL A 17 3.68 -14.97 13.43
CA VAL A 17 3.35 -14.22 12.22
C VAL A 17 2.44 -13.03 12.55
N LYS A 18 1.37 -13.28 13.31
CA LYS A 18 0.40 -12.25 13.69
C LYS A 18 1.04 -11.17 14.57
N ARG A 19 1.80 -11.56 15.60
CA ARG A 19 2.54 -10.61 16.46
C ARG A 19 3.56 -9.81 15.67
N LEU A 20 4.36 -10.46 14.83
CA LEU A 20 5.36 -9.80 13.99
C LEU A 20 4.71 -8.77 13.07
N ALA A 21 3.56 -9.09 12.46
CA ALA A 21 2.82 -8.17 11.62
C ALA A 21 2.28 -6.96 12.41
N THR A 22 1.79 -7.17 13.64
CA THR A 22 1.40 -6.07 14.53
C THR A 22 2.59 -5.20 14.92
N PHE A 23 3.73 -5.78 15.26
CA PHE A 23 4.95 -5.02 15.56
C PHE A 23 5.50 -4.26 14.36
N ALA A 24 5.37 -4.79 13.15
CA ALA A 24 5.80 -4.12 11.93
C ALA A 24 5.10 -2.77 11.68
N LEU A 25 3.92 -2.54 12.29
CA LEU A 25 3.24 -1.23 12.24
C LEU A 25 3.97 -0.16 13.07
N SER A 26 4.76 -0.56 14.07
CA SER A 26 5.53 0.34 14.94
C SER A 26 7.00 0.49 14.53
N PHE A 27 7.42 -0.21 13.48
CA PHE A 27 8.81 -0.26 13.04
C PHE A 27 9.15 0.83 12.03
N GLY A 28 10.44 1.18 11.94
CA GLY A 28 10.98 2.02 10.88
C GLY A 28 10.97 1.31 9.51
N SER A 29 11.35 2.02 8.44
CA SER A 29 11.34 1.45 7.09
C SER A 29 12.24 0.22 6.94
N SER A 30 13.44 0.26 7.51
CA SER A 30 14.43 -0.81 7.43
C SER A 30 13.98 -2.06 8.19
N GLU A 31 13.56 -1.89 9.44
CA GLU A 31 13.07 -2.99 10.29
C GLU A 31 11.75 -3.55 9.75
N GLY A 32 10.85 -2.68 9.29
CA GLY A 32 9.58 -3.05 8.71
C GLY A 32 9.73 -3.93 7.47
N MET A 33 10.69 -3.63 6.59
CA MET A 33 10.97 -4.50 5.44
C MET A 33 11.53 -5.86 5.87
N ALA A 34 12.48 -5.89 6.82
CA ALA A 34 13.01 -7.16 7.31
C ALA A 34 11.91 -8.04 7.94
N ALA A 35 11.00 -7.42 8.69
CA ALA A 35 9.82 -8.06 9.24
C ALA A 35 8.89 -8.60 8.14
N LEU A 36 8.60 -7.81 7.10
CA LEU A 36 7.76 -8.24 5.96
C LEU A 36 8.38 -9.38 5.15
N VAL A 37 9.70 -9.35 4.92
CA VAL A 37 10.42 -10.43 4.24
C VAL A 37 10.37 -11.72 5.06
N THR A 38 10.52 -11.60 6.39
CA THR A 38 10.42 -12.73 7.32
C THR A 38 8.99 -13.29 7.35
N LEU A 39 7.99 -12.40 7.39
CA LEU A 39 6.58 -12.74 7.31
C LEU A 39 6.26 -13.53 6.04
N LYS A 40 6.71 -13.02 4.89
CA LYS A 40 6.57 -13.69 3.58
C LYS A 40 7.19 -15.09 3.61
N TYR A 41 8.40 -15.22 4.14
CA TYR A 41 9.07 -16.51 4.25
C TYR A 41 8.29 -17.51 5.12
N LEU A 42 7.76 -17.06 6.26
CA LEU A 42 6.97 -17.91 7.17
C LEU A 42 5.64 -18.37 6.57
N LEU A 43 4.96 -17.50 5.82
CA LEU A 43 3.71 -17.81 5.11
C LEU A 43 3.93 -18.77 3.92
N LEU A 44 5.11 -18.71 3.29
CA LEU A 44 5.49 -19.65 2.24
C LEU A 44 5.80 -21.04 2.79
N ARG A 45 6.52 -21.10 3.92
CA ARG A 45 6.91 -22.36 4.57
C ARG A 45 5.71 -23.07 5.21
N ASN A 46 4.76 -22.31 5.77
CA ASN A 46 3.57 -22.83 6.43
C ASN A 46 2.33 -22.58 5.59
N SER A 47 2.01 -23.49 4.66
CA SER A 47 0.86 -23.34 3.75
C SER A 47 -0.47 -23.06 4.45
N LYS A 48 -0.69 -23.65 5.64
CA LYS A 48 -1.91 -23.43 6.44
C LYS A 48 -1.97 -22.06 7.13
N CYS A 49 -0.83 -21.38 7.33
CA CYS A 49 -0.82 -20.00 7.82
C CYS A 49 -1.29 -19.00 6.75
N ARG A 50 -1.48 -19.44 5.50
CA ARG A 50 -2.11 -18.60 4.46
C ARG A 50 -3.60 -18.36 4.73
N ASN A 51 -4.25 -19.18 5.56
CA ASN A 51 -5.63 -18.97 5.99
C ASN A 51 -5.82 -17.60 6.67
N LEU A 52 -4.77 -17.05 7.29
CA LEU A 52 -4.81 -15.72 7.88
C LEU A 52 -4.93 -14.59 6.82
N LEU A 53 -4.63 -14.87 5.55
CA LEU A 53 -4.79 -13.94 4.43
C LEU A 53 -6.18 -14.02 3.79
N GLU A 54 -6.81 -15.20 3.82
CA GLU A 54 -8.06 -15.46 3.09
C GLU A 54 -9.32 -15.14 3.89
N ASN A 55 -9.20 -14.77 5.17
CA ASN A 55 -10.35 -14.53 6.05
C ASN A 55 -11.38 -15.67 5.92
N ASP A 56 -10.90 -16.92 6.07
CA ASP A 56 -11.79 -18.06 6.11
C ASP A 56 -12.48 -18.11 7.48
N PRO A 57 -13.80 -17.90 7.57
CA PRO A 57 -14.54 -18.07 8.83
C PRO A 57 -14.48 -19.52 9.35
N GLY A 58 -13.99 -20.47 8.54
CA GLY A 58 -13.80 -21.88 8.87
C GLY A 58 -12.44 -22.26 9.48
N GLY A 59 -11.65 -21.30 9.95
CA GLY A 59 -10.39 -21.51 10.68
C GLY A 59 -10.54 -22.20 12.04
N GLY A 60 -11.07 -23.43 12.08
CA GLY A 60 -11.04 -24.34 13.23
C GLY A 60 -12.02 -24.04 14.37
N SER A 61 -12.87 -23.01 14.28
CA SER A 61 -13.90 -22.80 15.30
C SER A 61 -15.06 -23.78 15.06
N LEU A 62 -15.16 -24.82 15.91
CA LEU A 62 -16.26 -25.78 15.93
C LEU A 62 -17.62 -25.17 16.33
N SER A 63 -17.66 -23.85 16.55
CA SER A 63 -18.86 -23.09 16.88
C SER A 63 -18.69 -21.73 16.22
N GLY A 64 -19.69 -21.24 15.49
CA GLY A 64 -19.67 -20.02 14.67
C GLY A 64 -19.43 -18.69 15.40
N LEU A 65 -18.58 -18.67 16.42
CA LEU A 65 -18.09 -17.51 17.13
C LEU A 65 -16.77 -17.06 16.48
N VAL A 66 -16.73 -15.79 16.05
CA VAL A 66 -15.50 -15.12 15.60
C VAL A 66 -14.46 -15.22 16.70
N VAL A 67 -13.40 -15.99 16.48
CA VAL A 67 -12.31 -16.17 17.45
C VAL A 67 -11.60 -14.82 17.60
N LYS A 68 -11.70 -14.22 18.79
CA LYS A 68 -11.00 -12.97 19.12
C LYS A 68 -9.52 -13.27 19.33
N TYR A 69 -8.66 -12.62 18.56
CA TYR A 69 -7.22 -12.68 18.76
C TYR A 69 -6.83 -12.05 20.12
N ASN A 70 -6.06 -12.79 20.92
CA ASN A 70 -5.51 -12.31 22.18
C ASN A 70 -3.99 -12.10 22.06
N ALA A 71 -3.57 -10.84 21.97
CA ALA A 71 -2.16 -10.46 21.83
C ALA A 71 -1.34 -10.79 23.09
N ASP A 72 -1.93 -10.61 24.27
CA ASP A 72 -1.26 -10.72 25.57
C ASP A 72 -1.17 -12.16 26.10
N ALA A 73 -1.68 -13.13 25.35
CA ALA A 73 -1.60 -14.53 25.72
C ALA A 73 -0.13 -14.97 25.86
N THR A 74 0.26 -15.51 27.02
CA THR A 74 1.62 -16.04 27.23
C THR A 74 1.88 -17.27 26.37
N ASP A 75 0.89 -18.16 26.24
CA ASP A 75 0.95 -19.31 25.34
C ASP A 75 0.50 -18.93 23.91
N PRO A 76 1.36 -19.08 22.90
CA PRO A 76 1.00 -18.87 21.50
C PRO A 76 -0.21 -19.69 21.04
N HIS A 77 -0.44 -20.88 21.63
CA HIS A 77 -1.58 -21.74 21.26
C HIS A 77 -2.94 -21.14 21.62
N LEU A 78 -2.98 -20.36 22.70
CA LEU A 78 -4.22 -19.73 23.20
C LEU A 78 -4.49 -18.37 22.57
N SER A 79 -3.59 -17.87 21.73
CA SER A 79 -3.72 -16.55 21.10
C SER A 79 -4.85 -16.46 20.08
N GLY A 80 -5.31 -17.59 19.52
CA GLY A 80 -6.33 -17.61 18.48
C GLY A 80 -5.86 -17.06 17.13
N ALA A 81 -4.54 -16.90 16.93
CA ALA A 81 -3.99 -16.22 15.76
C ALA A 81 -4.33 -16.90 14.43
N LEU A 82 -4.37 -18.24 14.37
CA LEU A 82 -4.69 -18.98 13.14
C LEU A 82 -6.09 -18.68 12.60
N ALA A 83 -7.04 -18.36 13.50
CA ALA A 83 -8.41 -18.01 13.16
C ALA A 83 -8.61 -16.50 12.93
N SER A 84 -7.52 -15.73 12.94
CA SER A 84 -7.53 -14.26 12.80
C SER A 84 -7.01 -13.83 11.43
N VAL A 85 -7.39 -12.63 11.01
CA VAL A 85 -7.01 -12.05 9.71
C VAL A 85 -5.80 -11.13 9.86
N LEU A 86 -4.83 -11.16 8.92
CA LEU A 86 -3.73 -10.18 8.85
C LEU A 86 -4.20 -8.82 8.27
N TRP A 87 -4.99 -8.09 9.05
CA TRP A 87 -5.40 -6.73 8.69
C TRP A 87 -4.22 -5.74 8.64
N GLU A 88 -3.12 -6.04 9.33
CA GLU A 88 -1.94 -5.18 9.39
C GLU A 88 -1.33 -4.95 8.01
N LEU A 89 -1.40 -5.94 7.12
CA LEU A 89 -0.94 -5.82 5.73
C LEU A 89 -1.71 -4.73 4.97
N SER A 90 -3.00 -4.54 5.25
CA SER A 90 -3.80 -3.50 4.61
C SER A 90 -3.32 -2.09 4.96
N LEU A 91 -2.85 -1.88 6.19
CA LEU A 91 -2.23 -0.63 6.61
C LEU A 91 -0.83 -0.48 6.03
N LEU A 92 -0.01 -1.53 6.06
CA LEU A 92 1.35 -1.51 5.51
C LEU A 92 1.36 -1.31 3.98
N SER A 93 0.30 -1.72 3.26
CA SER A 93 0.11 -1.39 1.85
C SER A 93 -0.03 0.11 1.58
N LYS A 94 -0.34 0.93 2.59
CA LYS A 94 -0.42 2.40 2.47
C LYS A 94 0.80 3.11 3.08
N HIS A 95 1.87 2.38 3.37
CA HIS A 95 3.09 2.94 3.95
C HIS A 95 3.78 3.94 2.99
N TYR A 96 4.42 4.98 3.54
CA TYR A 96 5.07 6.04 2.76
C TYR A 96 6.17 5.52 1.83
N ASN A 97 6.88 4.47 2.26
CA ASN A 97 7.90 3.83 1.44
C ASN A 97 7.25 2.88 0.40
N PRO A 98 7.42 3.13 -0.91
CA PRO A 98 6.79 2.34 -1.96
C PRO A 98 7.29 0.89 -1.98
N SER A 99 8.52 0.62 -1.54
CA SER A 99 9.06 -0.74 -1.46
C SER A 99 8.27 -1.58 -0.45
N ILE A 100 7.94 -1.00 0.71
CA ILE A 100 7.19 -1.65 1.80
C ILE A 100 5.74 -1.84 1.38
N SER A 101 5.11 -0.81 0.81
CA SER A 101 3.77 -0.88 0.24
C SER A 101 3.65 -1.99 -0.81
N GLY A 102 4.62 -2.06 -1.73
CA GLY A 102 4.71 -3.10 -2.75
C GLY A 102 4.89 -4.50 -2.16
N MET A 103 5.74 -4.65 -1.14
CA MET A 103 5.95 -5.93 -0.47
C MET A 103 4.70 -6.39 0.29
N ALA A 104 4.04 -5.51 1.05
CA ALA A 104 2.81 -5.83 1.77
C ALA A 104 1.69 -6.25 0.80
N SER A 105 1.54 -5.53 -0.31
CA SER A 105 0.58 -5.85 -1.36
C SER A 105 0.91 -7.17 -2.06
N SER A 106 2.20 -7.47 -2.27
CA SER A 106 2.65 -8.77 -2.77
C SER A 106 2.33 -9.91 -1.81
N ILE A 107 2.42 -9.69 -0.49
CA ILE A 107 2.06 -10.73 0.49
C ILE A 107 0.54 -10.93 0.51
N SER A 108 -0.25 -9.84 0.45
CA SER A 108 -1.71 -9.95 0.39
C SER A 108 -2.19 -10.72 -0.85
N SER A 109 -1.53 -10.58 -2.00
CA SER A 109 -1.88 -11.30 -3.23
C SER A 109 -1.43 -12.77 -3.24
N MET A 110 -0.57 -13.19 -2.31
CA MET A 110 -0.16 -14.60 -2.19
C MET A 110 -1.30 -15.52 -1.73
N ALA A 111 -2.36 -14.96 -1.14
CA ALA A 111 -3.58 -15.69 -0.80
C ALA A 111 -4.10 -16.47 -2.01
N SER A 112 -4.26 -15.79 -3.15
CA SER A 112 -4.81 -16.36 -4.38
C SER A 112 -3.83 -17.23 -5.18
N MET A 113 -2.58 -17.43 -4.72
CA MET A 113 -1.56 -18.19 -5.47
C MET A 113 -1.45 -19.64 -4.97
N ASN A 114 -1.46 -20.59 -5.90
CA ASN A 114 -1.35 -22.01 -5.59
C ASN A 114 -0.06 -22.34 -4.79
N PRO A 115 -0.15 -23.07 -3.65
CA PRO A 115 1.00 -23.37 -2.80
C PRO A 115 2.16 -24.10 -3.49
N LEU A 116 1.86 -24.95 -4.49
CA LEU A 116 2.86 -25.72 -5.24
C LEU A 116 3.70 -24.85 -6.19
N GLN A 117 3.13 -23.78 -6.76
CA GLN A 117 3.87 -22.90 -7.66
C GLN A 117 4.76 -21.91 -6.89
N THR A 118 4.39 -21.56 -5.65
CA THR A 118 5.12 -20.56 -4.86
C THR A 118 6.44 -21.09 -4.28
N GLN A 119 6.56 -22.39 -4.03
CA GLN A 119 7.78 -22.98 -3.45
C GLN A 119 8.97 -23.02 -4.44
N ALA A 120 8.71 -23.03 -5.75
CA ALA A 120 9.74 -23.06 -6.78
C ALA A 120 10.35 -21.67 -7.08
N TYR A 121 9.72 -20.59 -6.63
CA TYR A 121 10.12 -19.19 -6.89
C TYR A 121 10.82 -18.57 -5.66
N LEU A 122 11.81 -19.25 -5.11
CA LEU A 122 12.61 -18.74 -3.99
C LEU A 122 13.77 -17.88 -4.48
N SER A 123 13.47 -16.64 -4.87
CA SER A 123 14.44 -15.54 -4.91
C SER A 123 14.16 -14.57 -3.76
N THR A 124 14.07 -15.10 -2.54
CA THR A 124 13.82 -14.27 -1.36
C THR A 124 15.10 -13.55 -0.96
N VAL A 125 15.10 -12.22 -1.10
CA VAL A 125 16.10 -11.36 -0.46
C VAL A 125 16.20 -11.75 1.02
N SER A 126 17.41 -11.97 1.53
CA SER A 126 17.61 -12.27 2.96
C SER A 126 17.05 -11.14 3.81
N PRO A 127 16.35 -11.40 4.94
CA PRO A 127 15.85 -10.34 5.82
C PRO A 127 16.93 -9.34 6.24
N LEU A 128 18.15 -9.82 6.49
CA LEU A 128 19.30 -8.96 6.83
C LEU A 128 19.70 -8.06 5.66
N LYS A 129 19.72 -8.62 4.44
CA LYS A 129 20.02 -7.84 3.24
C LYS A 129 18.94 -6.79 2.97
N ALA A 130 17.67 -7.15 3.18
CA ALA A 130 16.55 -6.23 3.01
C ALA A 130 16.57 -5.08 4.04
N PHE A 131 17.03 -5.35 5.26
CA PHE A 131 17.29 -4.32 6.27
C PHE A 131 18.35 -3.34 5.78
N GLU A 132 19.53 -3.84 5.41
CA GLU A 132 20.64 -2.99 5.00
C GLU A 132 20.29 -2.13 3.76
N ASP A 133 19.52 -2.70 2.82
CA ASP A 133 19.13 -2.00 1.60
C ASP A 133 18.25 -0.78 1.87
N LEU A 134 17.48 -0.78 2.96
CA LEU A 134 16.54 0.28 3.34
C LEU A 134 17.03 1.13 4.51
N THR A 135 18.23 0.86 5.00
CA THR A 135 18.93 1.76 5.92
C THR A 135 19.03 3.13 5.25
N ILE A 136 18.71 4.19 6.00
CA ILE A 136 18.59 5.57 5.52
C ILE A 136 19.80 5.99 4.67
N GLU A 137 21.02 5.64 5.12
CA GLU A 137 22.26 5.89 4.39
C GLU A 137 22.28 5.33 2.97
N ARG A 138 21.79 4.09 2.76
CA ARG A 138 21.73 3.48 1.43
C ARG A 138 20.59 4.02 0.58
N GLU A 139 19.47 4.41 1.17
CA GLU A 139 18.38 5.05 0.43
C GLU A 139 18.80 6.43 -0.12
N LEU A 140 19.53 7.22 0.67
CA LEU A 140 20.14 8.47 0.21
C LEU A 140 21.12 8.22 -0.95
N LEU A 141 21.96 7.19 -0.85
CA LEU A 141 22.89 6.81 -1.94
C LEU A 141 22.16 6.28 -3.19
N LYS A 142 21.02 5.60 -3.05
CA LYS A 142 20.20 5.16 -4.19
C LYS A 142 19.52 6.34 -4.87
N ALA A 143 19.05 7.34 -4.13
CA ALA A 143 18.48 8.56 -4.70
C ALA A 143 19.51 9.30 -5.56
N VAL A 144 20.76 9.39 -5.11
CA VAL A 144 21.90 9.96 -5.86
C VAL A 144 22.21 9.15 -7.13
N ASN A 145 22.07 7.82 -7.08
CA ASN A 145 22.38 6.93 -8.20
C ASN A 145 21.23 6.73 -9.21
N ARG A 146 20.01 7.19 -8.92
CA ARG A 146 18.92 7.26 -9.92
C ARG A 146 19.19 8.40 -10.91
N LYS A 147 20.27 8.30 -11.68
CA LYS A 147 20.48 9.09 -12.89
C LYS A 147 19.39 8.71 -13.90
N SER A 148 18.37 9.56 -13.97
CA SER A 148 17.46 9.80 -15.09
C SER A 148 17.51 8.78 -16.25
N SER A 149 16.58 7.83 -16.31
CA SER A 149 16.09 7.32 -17.59
C SER A 149 14.91 8.17 -18.06
N PHE A 150 15.08 9.49 -18.10
CA PHE A 150 14.15 10.34 -18.82
C PHE A 150 14.57 10.30 -20.29
N ASN A 151 13.84 9.54 -21.10
CA ASN A 151 13.91 9.64 -22.55
C ASN A 151 13.61 11.09 -22.94
N LYS A 152 14.66 11.86 -23.24
CA LYS A 152 14.57 13.25 -23.67
C LYS A 152 13.93 13.33 -25.05
N LYS A 153 12.64 13.64 -25.09
CA LYS A 153 12.03 14.48 -26.14
C LYS A 153 11.20 15.54 -25.45
N GLY A 154 11.80 16.70 -25.22
CA GLY A 154 11.11 17.84 -24.61
C GLY A 154 12.09 18.86 -24.05
N LYS A 155 12.45 19.84 -24.88
CA LYS A 155 13.12 21.08 -24.46
C LYS A 155 12.21 21.81 -23.47
N ARG A 156 12.65 22.01 -22.22
CA ARG A 156 12.54 23.28 -21.48
C ARG A 156 13.21 23.19 -20.10
N GLY A 157 13.86 24.29 -19.74
CA GLY A 157 14.82 24.40 -18.64
C GLY A 157 14.22 24.14 -17.27
N SER A 158 14.85 23.21 -16.57
CA SER A 158 14.95 23.16 -15.12
C SER A 158 16.29 22.45 -14.90
N GLU A 159 17.31 23.22 -14.55
CA GLU A 159 18.62 22.70 -14.18
C GLU A 159 18.46 21.88 -12.90
N PHE A 160 18.23 20.58 -13.04
CA PHE A 160 18.28 19.66 -11.92
C PHE A 160 19.76 19.53 -11.54
N VAL A 161 20.16 20.24 -10.50
CA VAL A 161 21.52 20.17 -9.95
C VAL A 161 21.72 18.76 -9.42
N ILE A 162 22.59 18.00 -10.08
CA ILE A 162 23.10 16.73 -9.57
C ILE A 162 23.94 17.09 -8.33
N ILE A 163 23.40 16.86 -7.14
CA ILE A 163 24.13 17.13 -5.90
C ILE A 163 25.07 15.95 -5.66
N ASP A 164 26.38 16.25 -5.66
CA ASP A 164 27.44 15.30 -5.37
C ASP A 164 27.42 14.92 -3.88
N ALA A 165 27.66 13.66 -3.53
CA ALA A 165 27.53 13.17 -2.15
C ALA A 165 28.50 13.86 -1.17
N ASP A 166 29.65 14.34 -1.68
CA ASP A 166 30.63 15.10 -0.90
C ASP A 166 30.24 16.57 -0.74
N LYS A 167 29.37 17.09 -1.61
CA LYS A 167 28.74 18.41 -1.47
C LYS A 167 27.62 18.41 -0.43
N VAL A 168 26.86 17.32 -0.29
CA VAL A 168 25.83 17.18 0.76
C VAL A 168 26.45 17.25 2.15
N ARG A 169 27.52 16.48 2.40
CA ARG A 169 28.24 16.49 3.68
C ARG A 169 28.89 17.84 4.01
N SER A 170 29.26 18.62 3.00
CA SER A 170 29.79 19.97 3.21
C SER A 170 28.68 20.99 3.49
N LEU A 171 27.49 20.81 2.89
CA LEU A 171 26.31 21.67 3.06
C LEU A 171 25.58 21.48 4.40
N GLU A 172 25.70 20.32 5.05
CA GLU A 172 25.20 20.09 6.42
C GLU A 172 25.76 21.09 7.44
N THR A 173 26.89 21.74 7.12
CA THR A 173 27.53 22.76 7.96
C THR A 173 27.12 24.20 7.62
N GLU A 174 26.46 24.44 6.47
CA GLU A 174 26.24 25.80 5.92
C GLU A 174 24.79 26.08 5.47
N MET A 175 23.81 25.28 5.89
CA MET A 175 22.41 25.54 5.54
C MET A 175 21.62 26.01 6.75
N ASP A 176 21.32 27.31 6.75
CA ASP A 176 20.40 27.98 7.68
C ASP A 176 19.02 27.30 7.65
N GLU A 177 18.61 26.70 8.77
CA GLU A 177 17.33 25.97 8.91
C GLU A 177 16.14 26.83 8.48
N ASP A 178 16.16 28.14 8.80
CA ASP A 178 15.10 29.08 8.48
C ASP A 178 14.94 29.29 6.95
N VAL A 179 16.01 29.10 6.18
CA VAL A 179 15.96 29.16 4.71
C VAL A 179 15.39 27.87 4.13
N ILE A 180 15.71 26.74 4.76
CA ILE A 180 15.21 25.42 4.35
C ILE A 180 13.70 25.34 4.59
N GLU A 181 13.24 25.74 5.77
CA GLU A 181 11.83 25.73 6.14
C GLU A 181 10.99 26.56 5.18
N ARG A 182 11.41 27.80 4.89
CA ARG A 182 10.72 28.66 3.90
C ARG A 182 10.65 28.04 2.52
N LYS A 183 11.72 27.42 2.03
CA LYS A 183 11.71 26.75 0.72
C LYS A 183 10.79 25.54 0.68
N PHE A 184 10.73 24.77 1.77
CA PHE A 184 9.77 23.67 1.88
C PHE A 184 8.35 24.17 1.93
N GLU A 185 8.06 25.21 2.71
CA GLU A 185 6.74 25.83 2.76
C GLU A 185 6.32 26.31 1.36
N GLU A 186 7.17 27.06 0.66
CA GLU A 186 6.90 27.49 -0.73
C GLU A 186 6.62 26.30 -1.66
N HIS A 187 7.42 25.24 -1.58
CA HIS A 187 7.26 24.05 -2.42
C HIS A 187 5.94 23.31 -2.12
N PHE A 188 5.63 23.10 -0.84
CA PHE A 188 4.43 22.39 -0.42
C PHE A 188 3.15 23.20 -0.62
N ILE A 189 3.22 24.54 -0.58
CA ILE A 189 2.12 25.42 -1.01
C ILE A 189 1.81 25.18 -2.48
N VAL A 190 2.82 25.21 -3.36
CA VAL A 190 2.62 24.99 -4.80
C VAL A 190 2.01 23.61 -5.08
N LEU A 191 2.46 22.55 -4.40
CA LEU A 191 1.88 21.21 -4.56
C LEU A 191 0.41 21.15 -4.12
N ARG A 192 0.08 21.79 -3.00
CA ARG A 192 -1.29 21.85 -2.49
C ARG A 192 -2.21 22.60 -3.45
N ASP A 193 -1.74 23.73 -3.99
CA ASP A 193 -2.47 24.51 -4.99
C ASP A 193 -2.71 23.71 -6.28
N ILE A 194 -1.74 22.88 -6.70
CA ILE A 194 -1.89 21.99 -7.86
C ILE A 194 -2.97 20.93 -7.57
N GLU A 195 -2.91 20.26 -6.43
CA GLU A 195 -3.89 19.24 -6.03
C GLU A 195 -5.30 19.83 -5.93
N GLU A 196 -5.43 21.01 -5.32
CA GLU A 196 -6.70 21.72 -5.24
C GLU A 196 -7.23 22.11 -6.62
N ASN A 197 -6.36 22.60 -7.52
CA ASN A 197 -6.73 22.90 -8.90
C ASN A 197 -7.20 21.66 -9.66
N GLU A 198 -6.55 20.50 -9.46
CA GLU A 198 -6.99 19.23 -10.06
C GLU A 198 -8.38 18.82 -9.57
N LYS A 199 -8.62 18.93 -8.26
CA LYS A 199 -9.94 18.68 -7.66
C LYS A 199 -11.01 19.59 -8.23
N LEU A 200 -10.73 20.90 -8.32
CA LEU A 200 -11.66 21.88 -8.90
C LEU A 200 -11.98 21.57 -10.37
N ARG A 201 -11.00 21.15 -11.17
CA ARG A 201 -11.22 20.73 -12.56
C ARG A 201 -12.11 19.49 -12.65
N LEU A 202 -11.95 18.53 -11.75
CA LEU A 202 -12.82 17.35 -11.69
C LEU A 202 -14.27 17.73 -11.34
N GLU A 203 -14.47 18.63 -10.38
CA GLU A 203 -15.79 19.13 -10.01
C GLU A 203 -16.44 19.95 -11.14
N LEU A 204 -15.69 20.80 -11.81
CA LEU A 204 -16.13 21.54 -13.00
C LEU A 204 -16.57 20.59 -14.13
N ASN A 205 -15.83 19.51 -14.36
CA ASN A 205 -16.19 18.51 -15.36
C ASN A 205 -17.48 17.75 -14.99
N LYS A 206 -17.66 17.40 -13.71
CA LYS A 206 -18.90 16.78 -13.21
C LYS A 206 -20.09 17.71 -13.35
N THR A 207 -19.96 18.97 -12.96
CA THR A 207 -21.07 19.94 -13.04
C THR A 207 -21.42 20.28 -14.50
N SER A 208 -20.42 20.48 -15.37
CA SER A 208 -20.64 20.76 -16.78
C SER A 208 -21.32 19.59 -17.52
N SER A 209 -20.91 18.34 -17.24
CA SER A 209 -21.59 17.16 -17.79
C SER A 209 -23.04 17.03 -17.30
N ALA A 210 -23.31 17.29 -16.02
CA ALA A 210 -24.68 17.30 -15.48
C ALA A 210 -25.56 18.38 -16.14
N LEU A 211 -25.00 19.59 -16.37
CA LEU A 211 -25.70 20.67 -17.07
C LEU A 211 -26.03 20.30 -18.52
N ARG A 212 -25.09 19.72 -19.27
CA ARG A 212 -25.34 19.24 -20.63
C ARG A 212 -26.46 18.21 -20.68
N LEU A 213 -26.46 17.26 -19.75
CA LEU A 213 -27.48 16.21 -19.66
C LEU A 213 -28.86 16.81 -19.37
N TYR A 214 -28.92 17.86 -18.53
CA TYR A 214 -30.15 18.60 -18.27
C TYR A 214 -30.64 19.39 -19.49
N GLU A 215 -29.74 20.00 -20.26
CA GLU A 215 -30.08 20.69 -21.50
C GLU A 215 -30.65 19.72 -22.54
N GLU A 216 -30.02 18.57 -22.73
CA GLU A 216 -30.53 17.50 -23.60
C GLU A 216 -31.91 17.03 -23.17
N TYR A 217 -32.10 16.76 -21.87
CA TYR A 217 -33.40 16.41 -21.31
C TYR A 217 -34.45 17.48 -21.60
N LYS A 218 -34.12 18.77 -21.40
CA LYS A 218 -35.02 19.90 -21.67
C LYS A 218 -35.40 19.99 -23.14
N GLN A 219 -34.46 19.76 -24.06
CA GLN A 219 -34.72 19.70 -25.51
C GLN A 219 -35.65 18.54 -25.87
N GLN A 220 -35.39 17.34 -25.35
CA GLN A 220 -36.25 16.17 -25.57
C GLN A 220 -37.67 16.39 -25.03
N ARG A 221 -37.81 17.04 -23.86
CA ARG A 221 -39.13 17.35 -23.27
C ARG A 221 -39.92 18.34 -24.13
N LYS A 222 -39.26 19.38 -24.67
CA LYS A 222 -39.87 20.32 -25.62
C LYS A 222 -40.31 19.61 -26.91
N LEU A 223 -39.49 18.71 -27.45
CA LEU A 223 -39.84 17.91 -28.64
C LEU A 223 -41.06 17.00 -28.37
N LYS A 224 -41.12 16.34 -27.22
CA LYS A 224 -42.28 15.52 -26.81
C LYS A 224 -43.55 16.37 -26.69
N GLN A 225 -43.48 17.57 -26.12
CA GLN A 225 -44.61 18.50 -26.05
C GLN A 225 -45.10 18.94 -27.43
N LYS A 226 -44.18 19.33 -28.34
CA LYS A 226 -44.53 19.68 -29.73
C LYS A 226 -45.20 18.51 -30.48
N ARG A 227 -44.72 17.28 -30.28
CA ARG A 227 -45.33 16.07 -30.86
C ARG A 227 -46.74 15.80 -30.31
N LYS A 228 -46.99 16.08 -29.02
CA LYS A 228 -48.33 15.98 -28.43
C LYS A 228 -49.30 17.02 -28.99
N GLN A 229 -48.87 18.28 -29.13
CA GLN A 229 -49.70 19.34 -29.73
C GLN A 229 -50.05 19.07 -31.20
N LYS A 230 -49.09 18.59 -32.02
CA LYS A 230 -49.37 18.19 -33.40
C LYS A 230 -50.39 17.05 -33.53
N LYS A 231 -50.44 16.14 -32.55
CA LYS A 231 -51.45 15.07 -32.52
C LYS A 231 -52.84 15.55 -32.12
N GLN A 232 -52.97 16.67 -31.40
CA GLN A 232 -54.26 17.22 -30.98
C GLN A 232 -54.89 18.14 -32.04
N ASN A 233 -54.09 18.79 -32.89
CA ASN A 233 -54.59 19.70 -33.95
C ASN A 233 -54.77 19.01 -35.33
N GLY A 234 -54.54 17.70 -35.43
CA GLY A 234 -54.54 16.94 -36.69
C GLY A 234 -55.59 15.83 -36.75
N GLY A 235 -56.58 15.85 -35.86
CA GLY A 235 -57.81 15.05 -35.93
C GLY A 235 -59.00 15.98 -35.92
#